data_AF-A0A7J3BQW4-F1
#
_entry.id   AF-A0A7J3BQW4-F1
#
_cell.length_a   1.000
_cell.length_b   1.000
_cell.length_c   1.000
_cell.angle_alpha   90.00
_cell.angle_beta   90.00
_cell.angle_gamma   90.00
#
_symmetry.space_group_name_H-M   'P 1'
#
loop_
_entity.id
_entity.type
_entity.pdbx_description
1 polymer ?
#
loop_
_entity_poly.entity_id
_entity_poly.type
_entity_poly.pdbx_seq_one_letter_code
_entity_poly.pdbx_strand_id
1 'polypeptide(L)'
;MENANKTMLLVLIGVLIAAGLIFFVLGNRTTEQVPPFNKGKEVNQETFLDLFVNTNPVYIVMDTRNVNDDLVRRNIYQCGVDFAGSNGLVGRDVFVVGMEDKGCVYASFSLTINKTTSNAECMKMINTNGTVLYITAGNDTKYYSRAAIVGVGDTYVLGSCSIGRK
;
A
#
# COMPACT_ATOMS: atom_id res chain seq x y z
N MET A 1 -22.96 -44.07 -33.09
CA MET A 1 -23.42 -42.95 -32.25
C MET A 1 -22.75 -42.90 -30.87
N GLU A 2 -22.30 -44.03 -30.31
CA GLU A 2 -21.66 -44.07 -28.98
C GLU A 2 -20.34 -43.26 -28.88
N ASN A 3 -19.52 -43.25 -29.93
CA ASN A 3 -18.25 -42.51 -29.93
C ASN A 3 -18.44 -40.99 -29.92
N ALA A 4 -19.53 -40.46 -30.50
CA ALA A 4 -19.79 -39.03 -30.53
C ALA A 4 -20.11 -38.47 -29.12
N ASN A 5 -20.84 -39.24 -28.30
CA ASN A 5 -21.15 -38.86 -26.92
C ASN A 5 -19.90 -38.86 -26.01
N LYS A 6 -18.98 -39.81 -26.21
CA LYS A 6 -17.72 -39.87 -25.44
C LYS A 6 -16.83 -38.67 -25.74
N THR A 7 -16.70 -38.28 -27.02
CA THR A 7 -15.92 -37.11 -27.41
C THR A 7 -16.53 -35.80 -26.86
N MET A 8 -17.85 -35.66 -26.91
CA MET A 8 -18.54 -34.48 -26.39
C MET A 8 -18.37 -34.33 -24.86
N LEU A 9 -18.44 -35.44 -24.12
CA LEU A 9 -18.26 -35.44 -22.67
C LEU A 9 -16.83 -35.02 -22.27
N LEU A 10 -15.81 -35.53 -22.97
CA LEU A 10 -14.41 -35.19 -22.71
C LEU A 10 -14.12 -33.71 -22.98
N VAL A 11 -14.70 -33.15 -24.05
CA VAL A 11 -14.57 -31.71 -24.36
C VAL A 11 -15.22 -30.86 -23.27
N LEU A 12 -16.41 -31.24 -22.79
CA LEU A 12 -17.11 -30.50 -21.74
C LEU A 12 -16.32 -30.48 -20.42
N ILE A 13 -15.75 -31.61 -20.02
CA ILE A 13 -14.90 -31.71 -18.82
C ILE A 13 -13.65 -30.84 -18.98
N GLY A 14 -13.00 -30.87 -20.15
CA GLY A 14 -11.85 -30.03 -20.44
C GLY A 14 -12.16 -28.54 -20.29
N VAL A 15 -13.31 -28.08 -20.80
CA VAL A 15 -13.76 -26.68 -20.68
C VAL A 15 -14.01 -26.29 -19.21
N LEU A 16 -14.66 -27.16 -18.43
CA LEU A 16 -14.94 -26.89 -17.02
C LEU A 16 -13.66 -26.79 -16.18
N ILE A 17 -12.68 -27.67 -16.41
CA ILE A 17 -11.38 -27.61 -15.73
C ILE A 17 -10.64 -26.33 -16.10
N ALA A 18 -10.63 -25.96 -17.39
CA ALA A 18 -9.99 -24.73 -17.84
C ALA A 18 -10.65 -23.48 -17.21
N ALA A 19 -11.98 -23.43 -17.15
CA ALA A 19 -12.71 -22.33 -16.52
C ALA A 19 -12.42 -22.24 -15.00
N GLY A 20 -12.38 -23.39 -14.31
CA GLY A 20 -12.03 -23.46 -12.89
C GLY A 20 -10.61 -22.99 -12.60
N LEU A 21 -9.64 -23.40 -13.42
CA LEU A 21 -8.24 -22.95 -13.31
C LEU A 21 -8.10 -21.45 -13.59
N ILE A 22 -8.80 -20.92 -14.60
CA ILE A 22 -8.83 -19.48 -14.88
C ILE A 22 -9.40 -18.72 -13.68
N PHE A 23 -10.51 -19.18 -13.11
CA PHE A 23 -11.12 -18.54 -11.95
C PHE A 23 -10.20 -18.58 -10.72
N PHE A 24 -9.54 -19.70 -10.46
CA PHE A 24 -8.57 -19.84 -9.37
C PHE A 24 -7.34 -18.92 -9.55
N VAL A 25 -6.78 -18.87 -10.76
CA VAL A 25 -5.65 -17.99 -11.09
C VAL A 25 -6.05 -16.52 -10.99
N LEU A 26 -7.28 -16.16 -11.39
CA LEU A 26 -7.77 -14.79 -11.27
C LEU A 26 -8.12 -14.42 -9.82
N GLY A 27 -8.64 -15.34 -9.02
CA GLY A 27 -8.99 -15.13 -7.61
C GLY A 27 -7.78 -15.03 -6.68
N ASN A 28 -6.67 -15.72 -7.00
CA ASN A 28 -5.43 -15.66 -6.22
C ASN A 28 -4.45 -14.55 -6.64
N ARG A 29 -4.80 -13.73 -7.62
CA ARG A 29 -4.09 -12.47 -7.81
C ARG A 29 -4.47 -11.56 -6.65
N THR A 30 -3.65 -11.56 -5.61
CA THR A 30 -3.55 -10.44 -4.68
C THR A 30 -3.47 -9.19 -5.55
N THR A 31 -4.55 -8.41 -5.57
CA THR A 31 -4.60 -7.15 -6.28
C THR A 31 -3.55 -6.26 -5.62
N GLU A 32 -2.33 -6.26 -6.18
CA GLU A 32 -1.28 -5.32 -5.79
C GLU A 32 -1.93 -3.94 -5.93
N GLN A 33 -2.24 -3.33 -4.78
CA GLN A 33 -2.91 -2.04 -4.77
C GLN A 33 -1.95 -1.06 -5.42
N VAL A 34 -2.23 -0.73 -6.68
CA VAL A 34 -1.46 0.29 -7.38
C VAL A 34 -1.70 1.60 -6.63
N PRO A 35 -0.65 2.22 -6.06
CA PRO A 35 -0.84 3.40 -5.27
C PRO A 35 -1.42 4.51 -6.15
N PRO A 36 -2.48 5.23 -5.74
CA PRO A 36 -3.16 6.20 -6.60
C PRO A 36 -2.44 7.55 -6.69
N PHE A 37 -1.10 7.55 -6.69
CA PHE A 37 -0.27 8.75 -6.75
C PHE A 37 1.00 8.55 -7.58
N ASN A 38 1.64 9.65 -7.95
CA ASN A 38 2.89 9.61 -8.68
C ASN A 38 4.07 9.25 -7.76
N LYS A 39 4.40 7.96 -7.70
CA LYS A 39 5.57 7.44 -6.96
C LYS A 39 6.92 7.80 -7.58
N GLY A 40 6.96 8.19 -8.85
CA GLY A 40 8.19 8.41 -9.61
C GLY A 40 8.83 7.12 -10.13
N LYS A 41 10.12 7.17 -10.46
CA LYS A 41 10.87 6.02 -10.99
C LYS A 41 11.27 5.09 -9.84
N GLU A 42 11.26 3.78 -10.08
CA GLU A 42 11.81 2.82 -9.12
C GLU A 42 13.31 3.07 -8.94
N VAL A 43 13.78 3.07 -7.69
CA VAL A 43 15.17 3.29 -7.31
C VAL A 43 15.55 2.33 -6.19
N ASN A 44 16.84 2.19 -5.89
CA ASN A 44 17.26 1.44 -4.71
C ASN A 44 17.08 2.25 -3.41
N GLN A 45 17.22 1.58 -2.27
CA GLN A 45 17.05 2.20 -0.95
C GLN A 45 18.02 3.37 -0.71
N GLU A 46 19.29 3.24 -1.09
CA GLU A 46 20.30 4.26 -0.87
C GLU A 46 19.95 5.55 -1.62
N THR A 47 19.60 5.42 -2.91
CA THR A 47 19.17 6.53 -3.75
C THR A 47 17.90 7.19 -3.19
N PHE A 48 16.95 6.39 -2.71
CA PHE A 48 15.76 6.94 -2.07
C PHE A 48 16.11 7.74 -0.81
N LEU A 49 16.97 7.21 0.07
CA LEU A 49 17.36 7.90 1.30
C LEU A 49 18.07 9.23 1.00
N ASP A 50 18.92 9.28 -0.03
CA ASP A 50 19.59 10.52 -0.45
C ASP A 50 18.59 11.57 -0.97
N LEU A 51 17.58 11.15 -1.72
CA LEU A 51 16.48 12.01 -2.16
C LEU A 51 15.59 12.44 -0.99
N PHE A 52 15.38 11.54 -0.03
CA PHE A 52 14.51 11.75 1.11
C PHE A 52 15.04 12.83 2.06
N VAL A 53 16.37 12.88 2.28
CA VAL A 53 17.01 13.85 3.19
C VAL A 53 16.59 15.29 2.88
N ASN A 54 16.43 15.64 1.61
CA ASN A 54 16.10 17.00 1.19
C ASN A 54 14.61 17.24 0.90
N THR A 55 13.74 16.25 1.18
CA THR A 55 12.31 16.39 0.89
C THR A 55 11.55 17.06 2.03
N ASN A 56 10.77 18.09 1.69
CA ASN A 56 9.71 18.67 2.52
C ASN A 56 8.57 19.09 1.58
N PRO A 57 7.30 18.70 1.79
CA PRO A 57 6.72 17.91 2.90
C PRO A 57 6.88 16.39 2.79
N VAL A 58 6.59 15.67 3.88
CA VAL A 58 6.52 14.20 3.93
C VAL A 58 5.09 13.75 4.25
N TYR A 59 4.55 12.83 3.46
CA TYR A 59 3.23 12.24 3.68
C TYR A 59 3.38 10.81 4.16
N ILE A 60 2.84 10.49 5.33
CA ILE A 60 2.72 9.12 5.85
C ILE A 60 1.29 8.67 5.55
N VAL A 61 1.13 7.73 4.63
CA VAL A 61 -0.17 7.23 4.20
C VAL A 61 -0.33 5.81 4.72
N MET A 62 -1.28 5.60 5.61
CA MET A 62 -1.69 4.31 6.16
C MET A 62 -2.92 3.84 5.40
N ASP A 63 -2.73 2.97 4.39
CA ASP A 63 -3.82 2.50 3.54
C ASP A 63 -4.30 1.12 3.96
N THR A 64 -5.52 1.08 4.50
CA THR A 64 -6.17 -0.13 4.96
C THR A 64 -7.36 -0.52 4.08
N ARG A 65 -7.50 0.09 2.89
CA ARG A 65 -8.54 -0.27 1.94
C ARG A 65 -8.39 -1.73 1.51
N ASN A 66 -9.50 -2.45 1.38
CA ASN A 66 -9.52 -3.88 1.05
C ASN A 66 -8.74 -4.79 2.02
N VAL A 67 -8.33 -4.32 3.20
CA VAL A 67 -7.66 -5.15 4.21
C VAL A 67 -8.71 -5.77 5.13
N ASN A 68 -9.04 -7.04 4.90
CA ASN A 68 -10.04 -7.76 5.69
C ASN A 68 -9.52 -8.27 7.05
N ASP A 69 -8.21 -8.38 7.20
CA ASP A 69 -7.57 -8.85 8.43
C ASP A 69 -7.32 -7.67 9.39
N ASP A 70 -7.99 -7.69 10.55
CA ASP A 70 -7.86 -6.66 11.58
C ASP A 70 -6.44 -6.60 12.19
N LEU A 71 -5.70 -7.71 12.21
CA LEU A 71 -4.32 -7.73 12.67
C LEU A 71 -3.42 -6.95 11.69
N VAL A 72 -3.52 -7.26 10.39
CA VAL A 72 -2.79 -6.53 9.34
C VAL A 72 -3.16 -5.04 9.37
N ARG A 73 -4.45 -4.72 9.52
CA ARG A 73 -4.94 -3.35 9.65
C ARG A 73 -4.28 -2.59 10.80
N ARG A 74 -4.23 -3.20 11.99
CA ARG A 74 -3.54 -2.63 13.16
C ARG A 74 -2.04 -2.45 12.91
N ASN A 75 -1.39 -3.43 12.29
CA ASN A 75 0.03 -3.37 11.99
C ASN A 75 0.36 -2.22 11.02
N ILE A 76 -0.49 -1.96 10.02
CA ILE A 76 -0.37 -0.81 9.11
C ILE A 76 -0.42 0.51 9.89
N TYR A 77 -1.39 0.67 10.80
CA TYR A 77 -1.47 1.89 11.62
C TYR A 77 -0.27 2.03 12.57
N GLN A 78 0.14 0.94 13.21
CA GLN A 78 1.30 0.96 14.10
C GLN A 78 2.58 1.35 13.35
N CYS A 79 2.79 0.80 12.16
CA CYS A 79 3.90 1.20 11.30
C CYS A 79 3.86 2.70 10.95
N GLY A 80 2.68 3.26 10.69
CA GLY A 80 2.52 4.69 10.44
C GLY A 80 2.87 5.54 11.66
N VAL A 81 2.48 5.11 12.85
CA VAL A 81 2.85 5.75 14.12
C VAL A 81 4.36 5.69 14.34
N ASP A 82 5.00 4.54 14.08
CA ASP A 82 6.44 4.36 14.24
C ASP A 82 7.23 5.27 13.28
N PHE A 83 6.78 5.43 12.02
CA PHE A 83 7.35 6.41 11.11
C PHE A 83 7.16 7.85 11.61
N ALA A 84 5.95 8.18 12.04
CA ALA A 84 5.60 9.52 12.51
C ALA A 84 6.43 9.94 13.73
N GLY A 85 6.80 8.98 14.59
CA GLY A 85 7.69 9.18 15.74
C GLY A 85 9.20 9.08 15.43
N SER A 86 9.59 8.85 14.17
CA SER A 86 10.99 8.60 13.82
C SER A 86 11.84 9.87 13.82
N ASN A 87 13.09 9.75 14.29
CA ASN A 87 14.05 10.85 14.32
C ASN A 87 14.39 11.41 12.92
N GLY A 88 14.19 10.63 11.85
CA GLY A 88 14.44 11.06 10.47
C GLY A 88 13.47 12.13 9.95
N LEU A 89 12.36 12.36 10.67
CA LEU A 89 11.33 13.32 10.33
C LEU A 89 11.37 14.62 11.15
N VAL A 90 12.28 14.73 12.12
CA VAL A 90 12.41 15.93 12.96
C VAL A 90 12.69 17.16 12.07
N GLY A 91 11.90 18.22 12.27
CA GLY A 91 12.01 19.47 11.53
C GLY A 91 11.39 19.46 10.13
N ARG A 92 10.63 18.41 9.77
CA ARG A 92 9.89 18.33 8.49
C ARG A 92 8.39 18.60 8.70
N ASP A 93 7.73 19.06 7.63
CA ASP A 93 6.27 19.13 7.57
C ASP A 93 5.71 17.74 7.27
N VAL A 94 5.30 17.05 8.33
CA VAL A 94 4.75 15.69 8.23
C VAL A 94 3.22 15.75 8.23
N PHE A 95 2.63 15.08 7.25
CA PHE A 95 1.19 14.89 7.11
C PHE A 95 0.88 13.41 7.25
N VAL A 96 -0.01 13.06 8.17
CA VAL A 96 -0.45 11.68 8.40
C VAL A 96 -1.83 11.51 7.77
N VAL A 97 -1.99 10.49 6.93
CA VAL A 97 -3.23 10.18 6.23
C VAL A 97 -3.61 8.73 6.51
N GLY A 98 -4.77 8.51 7.12
CA GLY A 98 -5.39 7.19 7.21
C GLY A 98 -6.41 7.02 6.09
N MET A 99 -6.28 5.99 5.26
CA MET A 99 -7.22 5.69 4.16
C MET A 99 -7.97 4.40 4.43
N GLU A 100 -9.29 4.47 4.34
CA GLU A 100 -10.22 3.35 4.47
C GLU A 100 -11.17 3.30 3.25
N ASP A 101 -11.98 2.24 3.14
CA ASP A 101 -12.88 2.07 2.00
C ASP A 101 -13.90 3.22 1.88
N LYS A 102 -14.32 3.77 3.02
CA LYS A 102 -15.34 4.83 3.09
C LYS A 102 -14.80 6.24 2.90
N GLY A 103 -13.48 6.41 2.93
CA GLY A 103 -12.84 7.72 2.87
C GLY A 103 -11.52 7.75 3.63
N CYS A 104 -11.06 8.94 3.94
CA CYS A 104 -9.79 9.14 4.59
C CYS A 104 -9.86 10.22 5.66
N VAL A 105 -8.93 10.15 6.60
CA VAL A 105 -8.70 11.15 7.64
C VAL A 105 -7.28 11.67 7.45
N TYR A 106 -7.09 12.98 7.57
CA TYR A 106 -5.76 13.57 7.51
C TYR A 106 -5.48 14.47 8.72
N ALA A 107 -4.23 14.50 9.14
CA ALA A 107 -3.74 15.37 10.19
C ALA A 107 -2.36 15.89 9.82
N SER A 108 -2.03 17.11 10.24
CA SER A 108 -0.65 17.62 10.24
C SER A 108 -0.20 17.77 11.70
N PHE A 109 1.10 17.68 11.95
CA PHE A 109 1.64 17.92 13.30
C PHE A 109 1.37 19.35 13.82
N SER A 110 1.09 20.29 12.90
CA SER A 110 0.83 21.70 13.20
C SER A 110 -0.65 22.04 13.43
N LEU A 111 -1.62 21.15 13.14
CA LEU A 111 -3.05 21.49 13.18
C LEU A 111 -3.95 20.31 13.63
N THR A 112 -5.04 20.70 14.30
CA THR A 112 -6.27 19.95 14.60
C THR A 112 -6.58 18.88 13.55
N ILE A 113 -7.00 17.67 13.98
CA ILE A 113 -7.52 16.60 13.11
C ILE A 113 -8.51 17.23 12.13
N ASN A 114 -8.10 17.36 10.87
CA ASN A 114 -8.90 18.05 9.89
C ASN A 114 -9.64 16.99 9.09
N LYS A 115 -10.98 17.02 9.24
CA LYS A 115 -11.98 16.46 8.33
C LYS A 115 -11.74 15.04 7.80
N THR A 116 -12.65 14.14 8.15
CA THR A 116 -12.98 13.01 7.27
C THR A 116 -13.38 13.55 5.89
N THR A 117 -12.71 13.07 4.84
CA THR A 117 -13.04 13.42 3.44
C THR A 117 -13.01 12.17 2.54
N SER A 118 -13.35 12.35 1.26
CA SER A 118 -13.27 11.30 0.25
C SER A 118 -11.82 10.92 -0.06
N ASN A 119 -11.59 9.66 -0.43
CA ASN A 119 -10.27 9.18 -0.85
C ASN A 119 -9.69 10.01 -2.00
N ALA A 120 -10.52 10.46 -2.94
CA ALA A 120 -10.08 11.30 -4.05
C ALA A 120 -9.52 12.66 -3.59
N GLU A 121 -10.09 13.26 -2.55
CA GLU A 121 -9.58 14.50 -1.98
C GLU A 121 -8.25 14.28 -1.25
N CYS A 122 -8.10 13.20 -0.48
CA CYS A 122 -6.79 12.88 0.11
C CYS A 122 -5.70 12.67 -0.94
N MET A 123 -6.03 11.96 -2.03
CA MET A 123 -5.07 11.76 -3.12
C MET A 123 -4.68 13.05 -3.82
N LYS A 124 -5.59 14.03 -3.93
CA LYS A 124 -5.23 15.35 -4.47
C LYS A 124 -4.17 16.02 -3.60
N MET A 125 -4.26 15.93 -2.27
CA MET A 125 -3.26 16.52 -1.37
C MET A 125 -1.90 15.83 -1.51
N ILE A 126 -1.87 14.49 -1.50
CA ILE A 126 -0.64 13.68 -1.57
C ILE A 126 0.14 13.95 -2.87
N ASN A 127 -0.54 14.35 -3.95
CA ASN A 127 0.10 14.59 -5.26
C ASN A 127 0.75 15.99 -5.40
N THR A 128 0.74 16.86 -4.39
CA THR A 128 1.10 18.29 -4.55
C THR A 128 2.59 18.65 -4.48
N ASN A 129 3.49 17.67 -4.30
CA ASN A 129 4.94 17.75 -4.04
C ASN A 129 5.27 17.33 -2.61
N GLY A 130 6.33 16.53 -2.49
CA GLY A 130 6.72 15.83 -1.27
C GLY A 130 7.08 14.38 -1.55
N THR A 131 7.50 13.69 -0.49
CA THR A 131 7.79 12.25 -0.51
C THR A 131 6.70 11.51 0.26
N VAL A 132 6.26 10.38 -0.26
CA VAL A 132 5.20 9.56 0.33
C VAL A 132 5.79 8.30 0.96
N LEU A 133 5.58 8.11 2.25
CA LEU A 133 5.75 6.84 2.94
C LEU A 133 4.39 6.14 2.93
N TYR A 134 4.18 5.26 1.96
CA TYR A 134 2.91 4.58 1.73
C TYR A 134 2.94 3.19 2.34
N ILE A 135 2.13 2.99 3.37
CA ILE A 135 2.10 1.79 4.20
C ILE A 135 0.82 1.05 3.86
N THR A 136 0.93 -0.19 3.43
CA THR A 136 -0.19 -1.00 2.95
C THR A 136 0.05 -2.48 3.27
N ALA A 137 -0.94 -3.33 3.02
CA ALA A 137 -0.78 -4.76 3.19
C ALA A 137 0.25 -5.32 2.17
N GLY A 138 1.17 -6.15 2.64
CA GLY A 138 2.21 -6.77 1.83
C GLY A 138 3.39 -7.24 2.68
N ASN A 139 4.40 -7.85 2.07
CA ASN A 139 5.57 -8.36 2.81
C ASN A 139 6.90 -7.70 2.43
N ASP A 140 6.87 -6.78 1.46
CA ASP A 140 8.06 -6.18 0.88
C ASP A 140 8.01 -4.66 0.91
N THR A 141 9.18 -4.04 1.00
CA THR A 141 9.34 -2.59 0.82
C THR A 141 9.97 -2.29 -0.53
N LYS A 142 9.31 -1.44 -1.32
CA LYS A 142 9.81 -0.95 -2.62
C LYS A 142 10.07 0.55 -2.56
N TYR A 143 11.14 0.99 -3.21
CA TYR A 143 11.59 2.39 -3.19
C TYR A 143 11.46 3.03 -4.56
N TYR A 144 11.03 4.29 -4.56
CA TYR A 144 10.80 5.11 -5.74
C TYR A 144 11.32 6.52 -5.48
N SER A 145 11.63 7.26 -6.54
CA SER A 145 12.22 8.61 -6.42
C SER A 145 11.36 9.63 -5.66
N ARG A 146 10.07 9.33 -5.41
CA ARG A 146 9.16 10.18 -4.61
C ARG A 146 8.39 9.39 -3.54
N ALA A 147 8.70 8.11 -3.33
CA ALA A 147 7.94 7.28 -2.40
C ALA A 147 8.67 6.05 -1.90
N ALA A 148 8.35 5.62 -0.69
CA ALA A 148 8.59 4.26 -0.24
C ALA A 148 7.23 3.58 -0.05
N ILE A 149 7.05 2.42 -0.67
CA ILE A 149 5.88 1.55 -0.45
C ILE A 149 6.32 0.49 0.55
N VAL A 150 5.77 0.51 1.75
CA VAL A 150 6.11 -0.38 2.86
C VAL A 150 4.98 -1.39 3.02
N GLY A 151 5.25 -2.64 2.64
CA GLY A 151 4.35 -3.76 2.86
C GLY A 151 4.37 -4.20 4.33
N VAL A 152 3.20 -4.34 4.93
CA VAL A 152 3.01 -4.85 6.29
C VAL A 152 2.13 -6.10 6.28
N GLY A 153 2.62 -7.17 6.90
CA GLY A 153 1.95 -8.47 7.02
C GLY A 153 1.27 -8.68 8.36
N ASP A 154 1.00 -9.94 8.68
CA ASP A 154 0.40 -10.41 9.95
C ASP A 154 1.38 -10.31 11.13
N THR A 155 2.68 -10.40 10.84
CA THR A 155 3.77 -10.28 11.80
C THR A 155 4.30 -8.85 11.84
N TYR A 156 4.28 -8.23 13.03
CA TYR A 156 4.82 -6.90 13.25
C TYR A 156 5.54 -6.82 14.59
N VAL A 157 6.74 -6.25 14.59
CA VAL A 157 7.51 -5.97 15.81
C VAL A 157 7.45 -4.47 16.06
N LEU A 158 7.05 -4.05 17.26
CA LEU A 158 7.01 -2.62 17.60
C LEU A 158 8.36 -1.94 17.32
N GLY A 159 8.33 -0.81 16.61
CA GLY A 159 9.52 -0.07 16.19
C GLY A 159 10.25 -0.69 14.99
N SER A 160 9.74 -1.75 14.36
CA SER A 160 10.42 -2.37 13.20
C SER A 160 10.19 -1.61 11.89
N CYS A 161 9.13 -0.79 11.78
CA CYS A 161 8.99 0.07 10.60
C CYS A 161 10.03 1.18 10.62
N SER A 162 11.02 1.03 9.74
CA SER A 162 12.07 2.02 9.54
C SER A 162 12.54 2.03 8.09
N ILE A 163 12.90 3.21 7.60
CA ILE A 163 13.67 3.41 6.37
C ILE A 163 15.00 4.01 6.80
N GLY A 164 16.02 3.18 6.91
CA GLY A 164 17.34 3.60 7.40
C GLY A 164 18.44 2.77 6.79
N ARG A 165 19.66 3.31 6.73
CA ARG A 165 20.84 2.52 6.40
C ARG A 165 21.02 1.51 7.56
N LYS A 166 21.04 0.22 7.24
CA LYS A 166 21.39 -0.82 8.21
C LYS A 166 22.88 -0.75 8.52
#